data_AF-A0A969KAE0-F1
#
_entry.id   AF-A0A969KAE0-F1
#
_cell.length_a   1.000
_cell.length_b   1.000
_cell.length_c   1.000
_cell.angle_alpha   90.00
_cell.angle_beta   90.00
_cell.angle_gamma   90.00
#
_symmetry.space_group_name_H-M   'P 1'
#
loop_
_entity.id
_entity.type
_entity.pdbx_description
1 polymer ?
#
loop_
_entity_poly.entity_id
_entity_poly.type
_entity_poly.pdbx_seq_one_letter_code
_entity_poly.pdbx_strand_id
1 'polypeptide(L)'
;MRWSAIRTEEGKLRVSAHNAGTEHAKISSFRVESDANPSEPLGAIDKFFYVLPGQERSWEFAVDDKAARTGLAVAWRTEHGMAEHL
;
A
#
# COMPACT_ATOMS: atom_id res chain seq x y z
N MET A 1 -7.33 9.86 0.26
CA MET A 1 -7.10 8.41 0.41
C MET A 1 -6.36 8.18 1.72
N ARG A 2 -6.66 7.11 2.45
CA ARG A 2 -5.84 6.69 3.60
C ARG A 2 -5.29 5.31 3.32
N TRP A 3 -3.98 5.15 3.48
CA TRP A 3 -3.29 3.88 3.34
C TRP A 3 -2.92 3.34 4.71
N SER A 4 -2.98 2.03 4.86
CA SER A 4 -2.47 1.33 6.03
C SER A 4 -1.80 0.04 5.59
N ALA A 5 -0.81 -0.39 6.38
CA ALA A 5 -0.12 -1.65 6.17
C ALA A 5 0.01 -2.34 7.53
N ILE A 6 -0.50 -3.56 7.63
CA ILE A 6 -0.45 -4.36 8.86
C ILE A 6 0.10 -5.75 8.58
N ARG A 7 0.80 -6.31 9.56
CA ARG A 7 1.21 -7.71 9.51
C ARG A 7 0.03 -8.58 9.94
N THR A 8 -0.25 -9.63 9.17
CA THR A 8 -1.23 -10.65 9.55
C THR A 8 -0.58 -11.70 10.44
N GLU A 9 -1.38 -12.45 11.19
CA GLU A 9 -0.90 -13.54 12.04
C GLU A 9 -0.18 -14.65 11.24
N GLU A 10 -0.48 -14.75 9.95
CA GLU A 10 0.17 -15.68 9.00
C GLU A 10 1.53 -15.17 8.50
N GLY A 11 2.01 -14.03 9.01
CA GLY A 11 3.28 -13.45 8.60
C GLY A 11 3.24 -12.71 7.26
N LYS A 12 2.07 -12.55 6.63
CA LYS A 12 1.90 -11.75 5.42
C LYS A 12 1.79 -10.27 5.75
N LEU A 13 2.00 -9.43 4.75
CA LEU A 13 1.69 -8.02 4.82
C LEU A 13 0.35 -7.75 4.14
N ARG A 14 -0.60 -7.17 4.87
CA ARG A 14 -1.85 -6.67 4.30
C ARG A 14 -1.76 -5.16 4.16
N VAL A 15 -1.89 -4.67 2.93
CA VAL A 15 -1.96 -3.25 2.61
C VAL A 15 -3.39 -2.91 2.25
N SER A 16 -3.91 -1.83 2.83
CA SER A 16 -5.29 -1.39 2.63
C SER A 16 -5.32 0.07 2.19
N ALA A 17 -6.18 0.38 1.23
CA ALA A 17 -6.49 1.73 0.78
C ALA A 17 -7.97 2.03 1.03
N HIS A 18 -8.24 2.93 1.98
CA HIS A 18 -9.58 3.40 2.30
C HIS A 18 -9.84 4.78 1.70
N ASN A 19 -10.89 4.88 0.88
CA ASN A 19 -11.30 6.13 0.29
C ASN A 19 -12.26 6.90 1.21
N ALA A 20 -11.71 7.69 2.12
CA ALA A 20 -12.47 8.59 3.00
C ALA A 20 -12.96 9.89 2.31
N GLY A 21 -12.77 10.04 1.00
CA GLY A 21 -13.22 11.21 0.23
C GLY A 21 -14.64 11.05 -0.33
N THR A 22 -15.08 12.06 -1.08
CA THR A 22 -16.42 12.08 -1.72
C THR A 22 -16.40 11.68 -3.19
N GLU A 23 -15.21 11.53 -3.79
CA GLU A 23 -15.02 11.14 -5.19
C GLU A 23 -14.31 9.78 -5.29
N HIS A 24 -14.46 9.09 -6.42
CA HIS A 24 -13.75 7.83 -6.63
C HIS A 24 -12.25 8.07 -6.76
N ALA A 25 -11.46 7.13 -6.24
CA ALA A 25 -10.02 7.15 -6.41
C ALA A 25 -9.60 6.05 -7.39
N LYS A 26 -8.73 6.40 -8.34
CA LYS A 26 -8.10 5.44 -9.25
C LYS A 26 -6.65 5.26 -8.84
N ILE A 27 -6.33 4.04 -8.39
CA ILE A 27 -4.98 3.59 -8.09
C ILE A 27 -4.44 2.98 -9.38
N SER A 28 -3.38 3.55 -9.94
CA SER A 28 -2.73 3.04 -11.15
C SER A 28 -1.61 2.06 -10.82
N SER A 29 -0.79 2.40 -9.82
CA SER A 29 0.22 1.52 -9.27
C SER A 29 0.62 1.95 -7.86
N PHE A 30 1.15 0.99 -7.10
CA PHE A 30 1.84 1.26 -5.84
C PHE A 30 2.90 0.20 -5.57
N ARG A 31 3.89 0.55 -4.77
CA ARG A 31 4.91 -0.36 -4.24
C ARG A 31 4.93 -0.27 -2.73
N VAL A 32 5.32 -1.39 -2.12
CA VAL A 32 5.49 -1.52 -0.69
C VAL A 32 6.96 -1.71 -0.41
N GLU A 33 7.51 -0.88 0.47
CA GLU A 33 8.94 -0.79 0.72
C GLU A 33 9.20 -0.98 2.22
N SER A 34 10.34 -1.59 2.52
CA SER A 34 10.89 -1.65 3.88
C SER A 34 11.86 -0.48 4.05
N ASP A 35 11.79 0.22 5.18
CA ASP A 35 12.77 1.26 5.52
C ASP A 35 14.22 0.74 5.59
N ALA A 36 14.41 -0.55 5.90
CA ALA A 36 15.76 -1.14 5.88
C ALA A 36 16.32 -1.29 4.47
N ASN A 37 15.46 -1.48 3.46
CA ASN A 37 15.89 -1.66 2.09
C ASN A 37 14.87 -1.12 1.09
N PRO A 38 14.80 0.21 0.91
CA PRO A 38 13.86 0.83 -0.02
C PRO A 38 14.15 0.48 -1.48
N SER A 39 15.34 -0.04 -1.79
CA SER A 39 15.72 -0.43 -3.15
C SER A 39 15.06 -1.75 -3.61
N GLU A 40 14.63 -2.60 -2.68
CA GLU A 40 14.00 -3.88 -2.96
C GLU A 40 12.55 -3.87 -2.45
N PRO A 41 11.55 -3.62 -3.32
CA PRO A 41 10.16 -3.56 -2.88
C PRO A 41 9.67 -4.92 -2.41
N LEU A 42 8.99 -4.93 -1.26
CA LEU A 42 8.34 -6.10 -0.66
C LEU A 42 7.17 -6.60 -1.51
N GLY A 43 6.60 -5.71 -2.31
CA GLY A 43 5.51 -6.00 -3.20
C GLY A 43 5.25 -4.81 -4.11
N ALA A 44 4.72 -5.09 -5.30
CA ALA A 44 4.30 -4.07 -6.23
C ALA A 44 3.00 -4.48 -6.91
N ILE A 45 2.19 -3.48 -7.20
CA ILE A 45 0.97 -3.62 -7.97
C ILE A 45 1.07 -2.65 -9.14
N ASP A 46 0.99 -3.20 -10.35
CA ASP A 46 0.95 -2.44 -11.60
C ASP A 46 -0.36 -2.76 -12.33
N LYS A 47 -1.48 -2.35 -11.71
CA LYS A 47 -2.83 -2.57 -12.25
C LYS A 47 -3.79 -1.50 -11.73
N PHE A 48 -4.73 -1.14 -12.59
CA PHE A 48 -5.77 -0.17 -12.25
C PHE A 48 -6.82 -0.73 -11.30
N PHE A 49 -7.07 0.01 -10.22
CA PHE A 49 -8.13 -0.26 -9.26
C PHE A 49 -8.90 1.02 -8.95
N TYR A 50 -10.22 0.94 -9.05
CA TYR A 50 -11.10 1.97 -8.50
C TYR A 50 -11.46 1.62 -7.05
N VAL A 51 -11.44 2.64 -6.19
CA VAL A 51 -11.94 2.59 -4.81
C VAL A 51 -12.98 3.69 -4.67
N LEU A 52 -14.25 3.31 -4.51
CA LEU A 52 -15.36 4.25 -4.40
C LEU A 52 -15.38 4.94 -3.03
N PRO A 53 -16.05 6.09 -2.87
CA PRO A 53 -16.24 6.74 -1.57
C PRO A 53 -16.73 5.77 -0.49
N GLY A 54 -16.06 5.77 0.66
CA GLY A 54 -16.36 4.89 1.81
C GLY A 54 -15.92 3.43 1.64
N GLN A 55 -15.33 3.06 0.49
CA GLN A 55 -14.82 1.70 0.30
C GLN A 55 -13.36 1.57 0.72
N GLU A 56 -13.01 0.35 1.12
CA GLU A 56 -11.66 -0.09 1.33
C GLU A 56 -11.33 -1.21 0.33
N ARG A 57 -10.10 -1.19 -0.17
CA ARG A 57 -9.52 -2.32 -0.90
C ARG A 57 -8.22 -2.74 -0.24
N SER A 58 -8.02 -4.05 -0.16
CA SER A 58 -6.86 -4.66 0.49
C SER A 58 -6.12 -5.61 -0.44
N TRP A 59 -4.80 -5.66 -0.30
CA TRP A 59 -3.89 -6.57 -0.99
C TRP A 59 -3.00 -7.27 0.03
N GLU A 60 -2.65 -8.51 -0.25
CA GLU A 60 -1.76 -9.30 0.61
C GLU A 60 -0.48 -9.64 -0.15
N PHE A 61 0.66 -9.41 0.52
CA PHE A 61 1.99 -9.70 0.02
C PHE A 61 2.66 -10.70 0.94
N ALA A 62 3.30 -11.72 0.37
CA ALA A 62 4.23 -12.56 1.11
C ALA A 62 5.49 -11.72 1.38
N VAL A 63 5.93 -11.65 2.64
CA VAL A 63 7.12 -10.92 3.04
C VAL A 63 8.03 -11.84 3.85
N ASP A 64 9.33 -11.81 3.55
CA ASP A 64 10.33 -12.52 4.34
C ASP A 64 10.50 -11.87 5.72
N ASP A 65 10.69 -12.70 6.76
CA ASP A 65 10.71 -12.28 8.17
C ASP A 65 11.79 -11.22 8.47
N LYS A 66 12.84 -11.13 7.64
CA LYS A 66 13.93 -10.15 7.75
C LYS A 66 13.54 -8.72 7.35
N ALA A 67 12.65 -8.55 6.37
CA ALA A 67 12.11 -7.24 6.01
C ALA A 67 11.01 -6.77 7.00
N ALA A 68 10.51 -7.70 7.82
CA ALA A 68 9.33 -7.53 8.66
C ALA A 68 9.58 -6.79 10.00
N ARG A 69 10.78 -6.27 10.26
CA ARG A 69 11.15 -5.55 11.50
C ARG A 69 11.37 -4.05 11.33
N THR A 70 11.21 -3.54 10.13
CA THR A 70 11.44 -2.14 9.78
C THR A 70 10.14 -1.44 9.42
N GLY A 71 10.09 -0.12 9.59
CA GLY A 71 8.94 0.67 9.15
C GLY A 71 8.61 0.41 7.69
N LEU A 72 7.33 0.54 7.38
CA LEU A 72 6.75 0.19 6.08
C LEU A 72 6.31 1.48 5.41
N ALA A 73 6.91 1.76 4.26
CA ALA A 73 6.49 2.85 3.40
C ALA A 73 5.65 2.31 2.25
N VAL A 74 4.49 2.91 2.00
CA VAL A 74 3.69 2.64 0.80
C VAL A 74 3.87 3.86 -0.11
N ALA A 75 4.49 3.66 -1.27
CA ALA A 75 4.58 4.69 -2.29
C ALA A 75 3.52 4.42 -3.37
N TRP A 76 2.61 5.37 -3.58
CA TRP A 76 1.54 5.25 -4.58
C TRP A 76 1.55 6.43 -5.56
N ARG A 77 1.11 6.18 -6.79
CA ARG A 77 0.76 7.22 -7.76
C ARG A 77 -0.75 7.24 -7.96
N THR A 78 -1.38 8.38 -7.72
CA THR A 78 -2.72 8.67 -8.20
C THR A 78 -2.63 9.72 -9.31
N GLU A 79 -3.57 9.74 -10.25
CA GLU A 79 -3.61 10.75 -11.32
C GLU A 79 -3.79 12.21 -10.82
N HIS A 80 -3.85 12.44 -9.50
CA HIS A 80 -3.96 13.76 -8.87
C HIS A 80 -2.94 14.02 -7.73
N GLY A 81 -1.69 13.55 -7.87
CA GLY A 81 -0.57 14.04 -7.04
C GLY A 81 0.25 12.94 -6.35
N MET A 82 1.52 13.26 -6.07
CA MET A 82 2.47 12.38 -5.39
C MET A 82 2.68 12.78 -3.90
N ALA A 83 2.70 11.74 -3.05
CA ALA A 83 3.37 11.52 -1.75
C ALA A 83 2.91 12.24 -0.45
N GLU A 84 2.64 11.43 0.58
CA GLU A 84 2.99 11.68 2.00
C GLU A 84 3.59 10.39 2.61
N HIS A 85 4.65 10.53 3.43
CA HIS A 85 5.26 9.46 4.23
C HIS A 85 4.38 9.14 5.46
N LEU A 86 4.30 7.86 5.84
CA LEU A 86 3.75 7.42 7.13
C LEU A 86 4.88 7.01 8.08
#